data_AF-A0A4R4NRV1-F1
#
_entry.id   AF-A0A4R4NRV1-F1
#
_cell.length_a   1.000
_cell.length_b   1.000
_cell.length_c   1.000
_cell.angle_alpha   90.00
_cell.angle_beta   90.00
_cell.angle_gamma   90.00
#
_symmetry.space_group_name_H-M   'P 1'
#
loop_
_entity.id
_entity.type
_entity.pdbx_description
1 polymer ?
#
loop_
_entity_poly.entity_id
_entity_poly.type
_entity_poly.pdbx_seq_one_letter_code
_entity_poly.pdbx_strand_id
1 'polypeptide(L)'
;MLWPEAIRNTVKTGPDKEVLTVYPYRSACPKSIWRNLINSARNEIVFAGYTNYFLWLEHPNLAKVLKRKAQQGCKIRFLVGDPESEVTRRREEVENVPLTVSTRIRITLSEAEQLRDVPGVEARFGDEHIAMSVFRFDSEMLVTPHLARLVGHDSPMLHLRRYQDDGLFDRFAYHASELWSNGRDVWQQAQSTGQILGD
;
A
#
# COMPACT_ATOMS: atom_id res chain seq x y z
N MET A 1 -31.44 28.79 28.83
CA MET A 1 -31.40 27.91 27.66
C MET A 1 -30.04 27.23 27.64
N LEU A 2 -29.99 25.92 27.86
CA LEU A 2 -28.75 25.13 27.87
C LEU A 2 -28.62 24.45 26.51
N TRP A 3 -27.70 24.94 25.68
CA TRP A 3 -27.36 24.30 24.42
C TRP A 3 -26.44 23.09 24.73
N PRO A 4 -26.70 21.88 24.21
CA PRO A 4 -25.80 20.75 24.43
C PRO A 4 -24.43 21.03 23.79
N GLU A 5 -23.34 20.84 24.54
CA GLU A 5 -21.94 20.92 24.06
C GLU A 5 -21.63 19.97 22.89
N ALA A 6 -22.56 19.09 22.54
CA ALA A 6 -22.46 18.07 21.50
C ALA A 6 -22.38 18.61 20.06
N ILE A 7 -22.61 19.91 19.83
CA ILE A 7 -22.48 20.53 18.49
C ILE A 7 -21.57 21.75 18.56
N ARG A 8 -20.36 21.58 19.08
CA ARG A 8 -19.23 22.32 18.49
C ARG A 8 -18.87 21.57 17.22
N ASN A 9 -19.33 22.08 16.08
CA ASN A 9 -18.68 21.77 14.82
C ASN A 9 -17.20 22.13 14.98
N THR A 10 -16.36 21.15 15.28
CA THR A 10 -14.91 21.28 15.31
C THR A 10 -14.47 21.46 13.87
N VAL A 11 -14.62 22.68 13.35
CA VAL A 11 -13.98 23.08 12.10
C VAL A 11 -12.49 22.87 12.33
N LYS A 12 -11.92 21.89 11.64
CA LYS A 12 -10.48 21.65 11.66
C LYS A 12 -9.81 22.92 11.12
N THR A 13 -9.05 23.61 11.95
CA THR A 13 -8.38 24.86 11.56
C THR A 13 -6.88 24.66 11.34
N GLY A 14 -6.32 23.48 11.67
CA GLY A 14 -4.90 23.22 11.63
C GLY A 14 -4.48 22.09 10.67
N PRO A 15 -3.28 21.51 10.87
CA PRO A 15 -2.76 20.39 10.06
C PRO A 15 -3.65 19.14 10.06
N ASP A 16 -4.59 19.04 11.00
CA ASP A 16 -5.57 17.96 11.10
C ASP A 16 -6.60 17.96 9.96
N LYS A 17 -6.68 19.03 9.17
CA LYS A 17 -7.50 19.14 7.94
C LYS A 17 -7.19 18.06 6.91
N GLU A 18 -5.96 17.56 6.88
CA GLU A 18 -5.59 16.47 5.97
C GLU A 18 -6.12 15.12 6.42
N VAL A 19 -6.47 14.95 7.69
CA VAL A 19 -7.03 13.70 8.22
C VAL A 19 -8.53 13.69 7.97
N LEU A 20 -9.03 12.86 7.05
CA LEU A 20 -10.46 12.70 6.83
C LEU A 20 -11.08 11.81 7.92
N THR A 21 -10.48 10.64 8.14
CA THR A 21 -10.97 9.65 9.11
C THR A 21 -9.80 8.89 9.72
N VAL A 22 -9.93 8.53 11.00
CA VAL A 22 -9.04 7.61 11.70
C VAL A 22 -9.82 6.34 12.03
N TYR A 23 -9.26 5.20 11.67
CA TYR A 23 -9.81 3.89 11.98
C TYR A 23 -8.95 3.23 13.07
N PRO A 24 -9.55 2.68 14.14
CA PRO A 24 -8.80 2.04 15.22
C PRO A 24 -8.02 0.80 14.75
N TYR A 25 -8.50 0.15 13.69
CA TYR A 25 -7.82 -0.95 13.00
C TYR A 25 -8.18 -0.92 11.51
N ARG A 26 -7.28 -1.36 10.63
CA ARG A 26 -7.41 -1.27 9.17
C ARG A 26 -8.67 -1.96 8.67
N SER A 27 -9.04 -3.10 9.26
CA SER A 27 -10.26 -3.83 8.89
C SER A 27 -11.56 -3.11 9.27
N ALA A 28 -11.51 -2.05 10.09
CA ALA A 28 -12.68 -1.18 10.34
C ALA A 28 -12.98 -0.24 9.17
N CYS A 29 -12.03 -0.01 8.27
CA CYS A 29 -12.29 0.84 7.12
C CYS A 29 -13.22 0.14 6.13
N PRO A 30 -14.35 0.75 5.77
CA PRO A 30 -15.29 0.13 4.86
C PRO A 30 -14.64 -0.20 3.50
N LYS A 31 -14.91 -1.40 2.99
CA LYS A 31 -14.50 -1.81 1.64
C LYS A 31 -14.96 -0.83 0.54
N SER A 32 -16.03 -0.08 0.80
CA SER A 32 -16.50 0.98 -0.09
C SER A 32 -15.53 2.15 -0.21
N ILE A 33 -14.80 2.52 0.85
CA ILE A 33 -13.79 3.59 0.80
C ILE A 33 -12.67 3.19 -0.16
N TRP A 34 -12.08 2.01 0.03
CA TRP A 34 -11.08 1.45 -0.87
C TRP A 34 -11.55 1.39 -2.33
N ARG A 35 -12.75 0.84 -2.55
CA ARG A 35 -13.34 0.74 -3.89
C ARG A 35 -13.54 2.12 -4.53
N ASN A 36 -14.01 3.09 -3.77
CA ASN A 36 -14.23 4.45 -4.25
C ASN A 36 -12.91 5.14 -4.59
N LEU A 37 -11.87 4.99 -3.76
CA LEU A 37 -10.54 5.54 -4.02
C LEU A 37 -9.91 4.93 -5.28
N ILE A 38 -9.93 3.60 -5.43
CA ILE A 38 -9.44 2.89 -6.62
C ILE A 38 -10.20 3.34 -7.88
N ASN A 39 -11.53 3.49 -7.79
CA ASN A 39 -12.36 3.87 -8.92
C ASN A 39 -12.26 5.37 -9.27
N SER A 40 -11.96 6.23 -8.31
CA SER A 40 -11.84 7.68 -8.54
C SER A 40 -10.45 8.08 -9.03
N ALA A 41 -9.41 7.32 -8.70
CA ALA A 41 -8.04 7.61 -9.10
C ALA A 41 -7.88 7.69 -10.63
N ARG A 42 -7.14 8.70 -11.11
CA ARG A 42 -6.92 8.98 -12.53
C ARG A 42 -5.46 9.04 -12.94
N ASN A 43 -4.56 9.51 -12.07
CA ASN A 43 -3.16 9.75 -12.43
C ASN A 43 -2.24 8.67 -11.86
N GLU A 44 -2.38 8.35 -10.58
CA GLU A 44 -1.51 7.38 -9.92
C GLU A 44 -2.24 6.60 -8.81
N ILE A 45 -1.99 5.29 -8.79
CA ILE A 45 -2.30 4.40 -7.67
C ILE A 45 -1.00 3.75 -7.21
N VAL A 46 -0.68 3.89 -5.92
CA VAL A 46 0.47 3.23 -5.30
C VAL A 46 -0.02 2.32 -4.20
N PHE A 47 0.28 1.03 -4.30
CA PHE A 47 0.06 0.03 -3.28
C PHE A 47 1.40 -0.29 -2.60
N ALA A 48 1.87 0.58 -1.71
CA ALA A 48 3.08 0.36 -0.92
C ALA A 48 2.73 -0.33 0.39
N GLY A 49 2.56 -1.64 0.33
CA GLY A 49 2.25 -2.47 1.48
C GLY A 49 2.93 -3.81 1.38
N TYR A 50 3.52 -4.26 2.50
CA TYR A 50 4.46 -5.37 2.49
C TYR A 50 3.90 -6.65 1.88
N THR A 51 2.61 -6.95 2.11
CA THR A 51 1.96 -8.15 1.57
C THR A 51 0.88 -7.88 0.54
N ASN A 52 0.12 -6.77 0.65
CA ASN A 52 -0.99 -6.36 -0.23
C ASN A 52 -2.12 -7.38 -0.50
N TYR A 53 -2.03 -8.62 -0.02
CA TYR A 53 -2.90 -9.75 -0.39
C TYR A 53 -4.40 -9.49 -0.18
N PHE A 54 -4.73 -8.75 0.89
CA PHE A 54 -6.11 -8.42 1.26
C PHE A 54 -6.85 -7.64 0.16
N LEU A 55 -6.14 -6.83 -0.63
CA LEU A 55 -6.74 -6.07 -1.74
C LEU A 55 -7.42 -7.02 -2.74
N TRP A 56 -6.78 -8.14 -3.04
CA TRP A 56 -7.26 -9.14 -3.99
C TRP A 56 -8.40 -10.00 -3.42
N LEU A 57 -8.37 -10.27 -2.11
CA LEU A 57 -9.44 -11.00 -1.42
C LEU A 57 -10.71 -10.16 -1.24
N GLU A 58 -10.57 -8.85 -1.03
CA GLU A 58 -11.67 -7.97 -0.66
C GLU A 58 -12.28 -7.21 -1.84
N HIS A 59 -11.57 -7.12 -2.96
CA HIS A 59 -12.02 -6.41 -4.16
C HIS A 59 -12.10 -7.33 -5.37
N PRO A 60 -13.29 -7.87 -5.66
CA PRO A 60 -13.51 -8.70 -6.84
C PRO A 60 -13.11 -7.98 -8.13
N ASN A 61 -12.52 -8.72 -9.06
CA ASN A 61 -12.09 -8.20 -10.36
C ASN A 61 -11.05 -7.06 -10.30
N LEU A 62 -10.29 -6.94 -9.20
CA LEU A 62 -9.30 -5.86 -9.03
C LEU A 62 -8.32 -5.78 -10.22
N ALA A 63 -7.79 -6.91 -10.71
CA ALA A 63 -6.89 -6.94 -11.86
C ALA A 63 -7.53 -6.28 -13.11
N LYS A 64 -8.79 -6.63 -13.41
CA LYS A 64 -9.54 -6.02 -14.53
C LYS A 64 -9.76 -4.52 -14.34
N VAL A 65 -10.00 -4.07 -13.11
CA VAL A 65 -10.14 -2.64 -12.79
C VAL A 65 -8.82 -1.90 -13.00
N LEU A 66 -7.72 -2.42 -12.47
CA LEU A 66 -6.40 -1.81 -12.58
C LEU A 66 -5.90 -1.80 -14.03
N LYS A 67 -6.14 -2.88 -14.79
CA LYS A 67 -5.85 -2.91 -16.24
C LYS A 67 -6.58 -1.79 -16.98
N ARG A 68 -7.88 -1.61 -16.74
CA ARG A 68 -8.66 -0.52 -17.34
C ARG A 68 -8.11 0.85 -16.94
N LYS A 69 -7.71 1.03 -15.68
CA LYS A 69 -7.13 2.29 -15.18
C LYS A 69 -5.80 2.61 -15.87
N ALA A 70 -4.92 1.63 -16.00
CA ALA A 70 -3.65 1.76 -16.71
C ALA A 70 -3.86 2.13 -18.18
N GLN A 71 -4.80 1.47 -18.86
CA GLN A 71 -5.19 1.80 -20.24
C GLN A 71 -5.75 3.22 -20.40
N GLN A 72 -6.28 3.81 -19.33
CA GLN A 72 -6.76 5.20 -19.28
C GLN A 72 -5.66 6.20 -18.89
N GLY A 73 -4.41 5.75 -18.76
CA GLY A 73 -3.25 6.59 -18.44
C GLY A 73 -2.90 6.67 -16.95
N CYS A 74 -3.61 5.96 -16.07
CA CYS A 74 -3.28 5.93 -14.64
C CYS A 74 -2.08 5.03 -14.38
N LYS A 75 -1.02 5.55 -13.75
CA LYS A 75 0.13 4.73 -13.31
C LYS A 75 -0.28 3.86 -12.12
N ILE A 76 0.07 2.58 -12.15
CA ILE A 76 -0.22 1.63 -11.07
C ILE A 76 1.10 1.06 -10.57
N ARG A 77 1.37 1.18 -9.28
CA ARG A 77 2.63 0.77 -8.67
C ARG A 77 2.39 -0.15 -7.50
N PHE A 78 3.03 -1.31 -7.51
CA PHE A 78 3.03 -2.24 -6.39
C PHE A 78 4.41 -2.25 -5.75
N LEU A 79 4.52 -1.83 -4.49
CA LEU A 79 5.70 -2.09 -3.69
C LEU A 79 5.34 -3.18 -2.68
N VAL A 80 6.05 -4.30 -2.74
CA VAL A 80 5.80 -5.51 -1.94
C VAL A 80 7.10 -6.00 -1.30
N GLY A 81 6.98 -6.76 -0.21
CA GLY A 81 8.11 -7.46 0.38
C GLY A 81 8.66 -8.54 -0.55
N ASP A 82 9.92 -8.91 -0.38
CA ASP A 82 10.52 -10.04 -1.09
C ASP A 82 10.27 -11.33 -0.29
N PRO A 83 9.58 -12.34 -0.87
CA PRO A 83 9.22 -13.54 -0.12
C PRO A 83 10.43 -14.37 0.32
N GLU A 84 11.60 -14.15 -0.27
CA GLU A 84 12.85 -14.85 0.05
C GLU A 84 13.77 -14.05 0.99
N SER A 85 13.40 -12.81 1.34
CA SER A 85 14.25 -11.96 2.18
C SER A 85 14.30 -12.42 3.64
N GLU A 86 15.43 -12.10 4.29
CA GLU A 86 15.56 -12.32 5.72
C GLU A 86 14.55 -11.49 6.54
N VAL A 87 14.19 -10.30 6.04
CA VAL A 87 13.17 -9.43 6.66
C VAL A 87 11.81 -10.12 6.66
N THR A 88 11.40 -10.72 5.54
CA THR A 88 10.18 -11.54 5.48
C THR A 88 10.25 -12.70 6.46
N ARG A 89 11.34 -13.49 6.45
CA ARG A 89 11.49 -14.66 7.33
C ARG A 89 11.38 -14.29 8.81
N ARG A 90 12.10 -13.26 9.26
CA ARG A 90 12.02 -12.76 10.64
C ARG A 90 10.60 -12.31 11.01
N ARG A 91 9.89 -11.68 10.08
CA ARG A 91 8.50 -11.27 10.31
C ARG A 91 7.55 -12.44 10.44
N GLU A 92 7.75 -13.49 9.64
CA GLU A 92 6.96 -14.72 9.75
C GLU A 92 7.13 -15.38 11.12
N GLU A 93 8.35 -15.45 11.63
CA GLU A 93 8.64 -15.97 12.97
C GLU A 93 7.94 -15.16 14.06
N VAL A 94 7.91 -13.82 13.92
CA VAL A 94 7.25 -12.92 14.88
C VAL A 94 5.72 -13.06 14.84
N GLU A 95 5.13 -13.11 13.64
CA GLU A 95 3.67 -13.21 13.50
C GLU A 95 3.15 -14.60 13.86
N ASN A 96 3.90 -15.66 13.53
CA ASN A 96 3.60 -17.06 13.86
C ASN A 96 2.13 -17.47 13.58
N VAL A 97 1.65 -17.15 12.38
CA VAL A 97 0.30 -17.48 11.90
C VAL A 97 0.33 -18.46 10.72
N PRO A 98 -0.72 -19.28 10.52
CA PRO A 98 -0.73 -20.30 9.45
C PRO A 98 -0.57 -19.72 8.03
N LEU A 99 -1.20 -18.58 7.77
CA LEU A 99 -1.06 -17.87 6.49
C LEU A 99 0.14 -16.93 6.58
N THR A 100 1.32 -17.44 6.23
CA THR A 100 2.61 -16.76 6.45
C THR A 100 2.78 -15.50 5.59
N VAL A 101 3.75 -14.64 5.94
CA VAL A 101 4.06 -13.39 5.24
C VAL A 101 4.45 -13.67 3.78
N SER A 102 5.36 -14.61 3.54
CA SER A 102 5.81 -15.02 2.21
C SER A 102 4.66 -15.61 1.38
N THR A 103 3.76 -16.41 1.97
CA THR A 103 2.57 -16.89 1.26
C THR A 103 1.68 -15.72 0.82
N ARG A 104 1.46 -14.74 1.70
CA ARG A 104 0.65 -13.55 1.36
C ARG A 104 1.31 -12.69 0.28
N ILE A 105 2.63 -12.54 0.32
CA ILE A 105 3.40 -11.88 -0.76
C ILE A 105 3.20 -12.65 -2.07
N ARG A 106 3.38 -13.98 -2.08
CA ARG A 106 3.22 -14.82 -3.29
C ARG A 106 1.81 -14.73 -3.88
N ILE A 107 0.77 -14.62 -3.04
CA ILE A 107 -0.60 -14.35 -3.53
C ILE A 107 -0.64 -13.04 -4.32
N THR A 108 -0.10 -11.95 -3.76
CA THR A 108 -0.05 -10.67 -4.48
C THR A 108 0.78 -10.75 -5.76
N LEU A 109 1.93 -11.42 -5.74
CA LEU A 109 2.76 -11.60 -6.93
C LEU A 109 2.02 -12.35 -8.04
N SER A 110 1.28 -13.41 -7.68
CA SER A 110 0.47 -14.18 -8.63
C SER A 110 -0.64 -13.35 -9.27
N GLU A 111 -1.25 -12.42 -8.52
CA GLU A 111 -2.27 -11.53 -9.05
C GLU A 111 -1.68 -10.38 -9.88
N ALA A 112 -0.56 -9.81 -9.42
CA ALA A 112 0.18 -8.77 -10.15
C ALA A 112 0.74 -9.29 -11.49
N GLU A 113 1.06 -10.58 -11.58
CA GLU A 113 1.52 -11.23 -12.80
C GLU A 113 0.54 -11.08 -13.98
N GLN A 114 -0.76 -11.08 -13.71
CA GLN A 114 -1.80 -10.85 -14.73
C GLN A 114 -1.73 -9.44 -15.35
N LEU A 115 -0.97 -8.54 -14.74
CA LEU A 115 -0.79 -7.15 -15.14
C LEU A 115 0.60 -6.87 -15.72
N ARG A 116 1.51 -7.85 -15.79
CA ARG A 116 2.91 -7.67 -16.23
C ARG A 116 3.03 -6.89 -17.54
N ASP A 117 2.27 -7.30 -18.55
CA ASP A 117 2.37 -6.72 -19.90
C ASP A 117 1.45 -5.50 -20.10
N VAL A 118 0.86 -4.96 -19.03
CA VAL A 118 -0.01 -3.78 -19.11
C VAL A 118 0.84 -2.51 -18.98
N PRO A 119 0.93 -1.66 -20.02
CA PRO A 119 1.71 -0.43 -19.94
C PRO A 119 1.23 0.46 -18.79
N GLY A 120 2.17 0.98 -18.00
CA GLY A 120 1.88 1.82 -16.84
C GLY A 120 1.62 1.05 -15.54
N VAL A 121 1.72 -0.28 -15.53
CA VAL A 121 1.77 -1.08 -14.30
C VAL A 121 3.22 -1.46 -14.02
N GLU A 122 3.66 -1.22 -12.78
CA GLU A 122 5.01 -1.54 -12.31
C GLU A 122 4.92 -2.28 -10.96
N ALA A 123 5.80 -3.25 -10.74
CA ALA A 123 5.92 -3.95 -9.47
C ALA A 123 7.38 -4.02 -9.00
N ARG A 124 7.62 -3.68 -7.73
CA ARG A 124 8.95 -3.69 -7.10
C ARG A 124 8.94 -4.40 -5.75
N PHE A 125 10.03 -5.10 -5.48
CA PHE A 125 10.40 -5.58 -4.16
C PHE A 125 11.04 -4.47 -3.34
N GLY A 126 10.76 -4.44 -2.03
CA GLY A 126 11.47 -3.61 -1.07
C GLY A 126 11.30 -4.14 0.36
N ASP A 127 12.35 -4.09 1.18
CA ASP A 127 12.29 -4.64 2.54
C ASP A 127 12.08 -3.56 3.63
N GLU A 128 12.33 -2.30 3.31
CA GLU A 128 12.35 -1.17 4.28
C GLU A 128 10.96 -0.71 4.75
N HIS A 129 9.88 -1.24 4.16
CA HIS A 129 8.51 -0.79 4.40
C HIS A 129 7.67 -1.80 5.20
N ILE A 130 8.32 -2.70 5.93
CA ILE A 130 7.64 -3.68 6.78
C ILE A 130 6.86 -3.04 7.94
N ALA A 131 7.27 -1.85 8.40
CA ALA A 131 6.70 -1.17 9.56
C ALA A 131 5.54 -0.21 9.21
N MET A 132 5.32 0.09 7.93
CA MET A 132 4.26 1.00 7.51
C MET A 132 3.77 0.67 6.10
N SER A 133 2.46 0.80 5.86
CA SER A 133 1.90 0.76 4.52
C SER A 133 1.29 2.09 4.13
N VAL A 134 1.51 2.49 2.88
CA VAL A 134 0.96 3.69 2.26
C VAL A 134 0.24 3.27 0.97
N PHE A 135 -1.05 3.55 0.90
CA PHE A 135 -1.88 3.29 -0.27
C PHE A 135 -2.35 4.62 -0.83
N ARG A 136 -1.75 5.06 -1.94
CA ARG A 136 -2.03 6.37 -2.53
C ARG A 136 -2.97 6.25 -3.72
N PHE A 137 -3.88 7.21 -3.81
CA PHE A 137 -4.86 7.38 -4.89
C PHE A 137 -4.91 8.87 -5.23
N ASP A 138 -4.08 9.31 -6.18
CA ASP A 138 -3.88 10.73 -6.51
C ASP A 138 -3.54 11.62 -5.29
N SER A 139 -4.52 12.39 -4.82
CA SER A 139 -4.43 13.34 -3.69
C SER A 139 -5.06 12.80 -2.40
N GLU A 140 -5.43 11.52 -2.37
CA GLU A 140 -5.88 10.83 -1.16
C GLU A 140 -4.98 9.63 -0.87
N MET A 141 -4.85 9.25 0.40
CA MET A 141 -4.12 8.05 0.77
C MET A 141 -4.67 7.39 2.03
N LEU A 142 -4.41 6.10 2.16
CA LEU A 142 -4.62 5.32 3.37
C LEU A 142 -3.25 4.93 3.93
N VAL A 143 -3.00 5.26 5.20
CA VAL A 143 -1.71 5.01 5.87
C VAL A 143 -1.92 4.11 7.07
N THR A 144 -1.18 3.01 7.14
CA THR A 144 -1.26 2.02 8.22
C THR A 144 0.12 1.82 8.84
N PRO A 145 0.45 2.46 9.98
CA PRO A 145 1.63 2.09 10.75
C PRO A 145 1.38 0.75 11.44
N HIS A 146 2.29 -0.21 11.24
CA HIS A 146 2.12 -1.56 11.76
C HIS A 146 2.50 -1.64 13.24
N LEU A 147 1.64 -2.28 14.03
CA LEU A 147 1.95 -2.59 15.41
C LEU A 147 2.99 -3.72 15.49
N ALA A 148 3.95 -3.60 16.40
CA ALA A 148 5.22 -4.35 16.36
C ALA A 148 5.07 -5.88 16.19
N ARG A 149 4.10 -6.51 16.86
CA ARG A 149 3.89 -7.97 16.86
C ARG A 149 2.51 -8.41 16.34
N LEU A 150 1.75 -7.50 15.74
CA LEU A 150 0.42 -7.80 15.24
C LEU A 150 0.39 -7.84 13.72
N VAL A 151 -0.57 -8.59 13.17
CA VAL A 151 -0.83 -8.63 11.74
C VAL A 151 -1.40 -7.26 11.31
N GLY A 152 -1.07 -6.82 10.10
CA GLY A 152 -1.43 -5.47 9.63
C GLY A 152 -2.93 -5.14 9.59
N HIS A 153 -3.85 -6.10 9.76
CA HIS A 153 -5.29 -5.81 9.82
C HIS A 153 -5.73 -5.19 11.16
N ASP A 154 -5.01 -5.47 12.25
CA ASP A 154 -5.26 -4.91 13.59
C ASP A 154 -4.59 -3.54 13.78
N SER A 155 -3.75 -3.14 12.83
CA SER A 155 -3.02 -1.88 12.89
C SER A 155 -3.94 -0.70 12.56
N PRO A 156 -3.78 0.46 13.22
CA PRO A 156 -4.63 1.63 12.98
C PRO A 156 -4.43 2.14 11.55
N MET A 157 -5.44 2.85 11.02
CA MET A 157 -5.34 3.41 9.68
C MET A 157 -5.83 4.86 9.63
N LEU A 158 -5.07 5.70 8.93
CA LEU A 158 -5.41 7.09 8.64
C LEU A 158 -5.90 7.18 7.19
N HIS A 159 -7.03 7.83 6.96
CA HIS A 159 -7.46 8.27 5.64
C HIS A 159 -7.14 9.75 5.51
N LEU A 160 -6.23 10.07 4.58
CA LEU A 160 -5.72 11.41 4.36
C LEU A 160 -6.16 11.95 3.00
N ARG A 161 -6.34 13.27 2.92
CA ARG A 161 -6.45 14.04 1.68
C ARG A 161 -5.46 15.20 1.73
N ARG A 162 -4.68 15.38 0.67
CA ARG A 162 -3.77 16.53 0.54
C ARG A 162 -4.57 17.83 0.62
N TYR A 163 -4.13 18.74 1.49
CA TYR A 163 -4.79 20.03 1.70
C TYR A 163 -3.82 21.20 1.54
N GLN A 164 -2.55 21.01 1.92
CA GLN A 164 -1.54 22.07 1.92
C GLN A 164 -0.18 21.52 1.47
N ASP A 165 0.69 22.42 1.05
CA ASP A 165 2.07 22.07 0.73
C ASP A 165 2.86 21.78 1.99
N ASP A 166 3.79 20.83 1.89
CA ASP A 166 4.58 20.33 3.03
C ASP A 166 3.69 19.88 4.20
N GLY A 167 2.57 19.22 3.89
CA GLY A 167 1.64 18.65 4.85
C GLY A 167 2.05 17.27 5.38
N LEU A 168 1.13 16.65 6.12
CA LEU A 168 1.22 15.25 6.54
C LEU A 168 1.17 14.32 5.31
N PHE A 169 0.30 14.63 4.36
CA PHE A 169 0.20 13.92 3.09
C PHE A 169 1.53 13.89 2.35
N ASP A 170 2.19 15.05 2.21
CA ASP A 170 3.44 15.18 1.45
C ASP A 170 4.59 14.39 2.11
N ARG A 171 4.62 14.29 3.45
CA ARG A 171 5.60 13.45 4.18
C ARG A 171 5.44 11.96 3.89
N PHE A 172 4.20 11.45 3.89
CA PHE A 172 3.95 10.05 3.55
C PHE A 172 4.13 9.78 2.05
N ALA A 173 3.82 10.75 1.19
CA ALA A 173 4.09 10.67 -0.24
C ALA A 173 5.60 10.60 -0.51
N TYR A 174 6.40 11.43 0.17
CA TYR A 174 7.86 11.37 0.15
C TYR A 174 8.37 10.00 0.61
N HIS A 175 7.90 9.52 1.76
CA HIS A 175 8.25 8.19 2.27
C HIS A 175 8.00 7.08 1.24
N ALA A 176 6.81 7.04 0.62
CA ALA A 176 6.49 6.05 -0.41
C ALA A 176 7.37 6.20 -1.67
N SER A 177 7.73 7.43 -2.05
CA SER A 177 8.60 7.72 -3.19
C SER A 177 10.04 7.25 -2.97
N GLU A 178 10.58 7.46 -1.76
CA GLU A 178 11.92 6.98 -1.39
C GLU A 178 11.99 5.46 -1.45
N LEU A 179 11.02 4.79 -0.80
CA LEU A 179 10.91 3.33 -0.81
C LEU A 179 10.77 2.77 -2.23
N TRP A 180 9.97 3.44 -3.08
CA TRP A 180 9.81 3.05 -4.48
C TRP A 180 11.13 3.15 -5.26
N SER A 181 11.85 4.26 -5.08
CA SER A 181 13.11 4.53 -5.78
C SER A 181 14.19 3.50 -5.47
N ASN A 182 14.22 3.00 -4.23
CA ASN A 182 15.14 1.95 -3.78
C ASN A 182 14.67 0.52 -4.11
N GLY A 183 13.45 0.37 -4.62
CA GLY A 183 12.87 -0.94 -4.92
C GLY A 183 13.51 -1.61 -6.15
N ARG A 184 13.53 -2.95 -6.14
CA ARG A 184 14.01 -3.78 -7.26
C ARG A 184 12.85 -4.31 -8.07
N ASP A 185 12.94 -4.30 -9.39
CA ASP A 185 11.89 -4.79 -10.28
C ASP A 185 11.56 -6.27 -10.00
N VAL A 186 10.26 -6.60 -9.89
CA VAL A 186 9.76 -7.96 -9.64
C VAL A 186 9.87 -8.86 -10.88
N TRP A 187 9.75 -8.28 -12.07
CA TRP A 187 9.73 -8.99 -13.35
C TRP A 187 11.08 -9.01 -14.06
N GLN A 188 12.05 -8.21 -13.59
CA GLN A 188 13.41 -8.32 -14.06
C GLN A 188 14.06 -9.61 -13.50
N GLN A 189 14.48 -10.50 -14.39
CA GLN A 189 15.25 -11.68 -13.99
C GLN A 189 16.57 -11.23 -13.34
N ALA A 190 16.92 -11.84 -12.20
CA ALA A 190 18.26 -11.71 -11.65
C ALA A 190 19.26 -12.20 -12.71
N GLN A 191 20.13 -11.31 -13.19
CA GLN A 191 21.25 -11.75 -14.01
C GLN A 191 22.08 -12.71 -13.17
N SER A 192 22.07 -13.99 -13.55
CA SER A 192 22.95 -15.01 -13.01
C SER A 192 24.39 -14.50 -13.13
N THR A 193 24.97 -14.10 -12.01
CA THR A 193 26.36 -13.63 -11.97
C THR A 193 27.26 -14.86 -12.15
N GLY A 194 27.79 -15.02 -13.35
CA GLY A 194 29.06 -15.68 -13.67
C GLY A 194 29.28 -17.12 -13.18
N GLN A 195 29.13 -18.06 -14.10
CA GLN A 195 30.05 -19.20 -14.16
C GLN A 195 30.76 -19.15 -15.52
N ILE A 196 31.83 -18.35 -15.59
CA ILE A 196 32.89 -18.54 -16.58
C ILE A 196 34.04 -19.17 -15.80
N LEU A 197 34.02 -20.49 -15.75
CA LEU A 197 35.22 -21.30 -15.56
C LEU A 197 35.67 -21.71 -16.97
N GLY A 198 36.84 -21.21 -17.36
CA GLY A 198 37.56 -21.48 -18.61
C GLY A 198 38.70 -20.45 -18.67
N ASP A 199 39.98 -20.78 -18.69
CA ASP A 199 40.72 -22.04 -18.83
C ASP A 199 41.89 -22.10 -17.84
#